data_AF-A0A5C6E2Y3-F1
#
_entry.id   AF-A0A5C6E2Y3-F1
#
_cell.length_a   1.000
_cell.length_b   1.000
_cell.length_c   1.000
_cell.angle_alpha   90.00
_cell.angle_beta   90.00
_cell.angle_gamma   90.00
#
_symmetry.space_group_name_H-M   'P 1'
#
loop_
_entity.id
_entity.type
_entity.pdbx_description
1 polymer ?
#
loop_
_entity_poly.entity_id
_entity_poly.type
_entity_poly.pdbx_seq_one_letter_code
_entity_poly.pdbx_strand_id
1 'polypeptide(L)'
;MLRKLTNSFAAFCVATVLTQMMLVGFFLFRGTINGNTGTKVVALLNGIDITGNRLQQILQQSEDIEQPDFEEILQARKMESLEMDMRLRSQNEYRDELSTKEAALREEQAFFDERREAFTEKLKKMEQGARDKGVQEVQRTLQALDAVQAKEQLLRIYDDERIDEVVNIIQAMAIEKRKDILAEFATPAEADKLAEILRRIGEGYPTTALINQAGGG
;
A
#
# COMPACT_ATOMS: atom_id res chain seq x y z
N MET A 1 15.22 26.56 -26.37
CA MET A 1 16.37 25.67 -26.11
C MET A 1 16.08 24.20 -26.41
N LEU A 2 14.94 23.63 -25.99
CA LEU A 2 14.58 22.21 -26.23
C LEU A 2 14.69 21.75 -27.71
N ARG A 3 14.22 22.56 -28.66
CA ARG A 3 14.25 22.22 -30.11
C ARG A 3 15.67 22.10 -30.69
N LYS A 4 16.66 22.75 -30.09
CA LYS A 4 18.07 22.60 -30.51
C LYS A 4 18.69 21.31 -29.96
N LEU A 5 18.29 20.88 -28.76
CA LEU A 5 18.73 19.61 -28.17
C LEU A 5 18.16 18.40 -28.91
N THR A 6 16.88 18.41 -29.29
CA THR A 6 16.25 17.30 -30.02
C THR A 6 16.85 17.12 -31.42
N ASN A 7 17.17 18.21 -32.11
CA ASN A 7 17.83 18.14 -33.43
C ASN A 7 19.26 17.59 -33.33
N SER A 8 20.04 17.97 -32.31
CA SER A 8 21.39 17.42 -32.12
C SER A 8 21.38 15.93 -31.79
N PHE A 9 20.42 15.47 -30.99
CA PHE A 9 20.25 14.05 -30.67
C PHE A 9 19.83 13.23 -31.90
N ALA A 10 18.90 13.76 -32.70
CA ALA A 10 18.49 13.12 -33.96
C ALA A 10 19.66 13.04 -34.95
N ALA A 11 20.46 14.10 -35.09
CA ALA A 11 21.64 14.11 -35.95
C ALA A 11 22.69 13.07 -35.50
N PHE A 12 22.87 12.90 -34.20
CA PHE A 12 23.79 11.88 -33.65
C PHE A 12 23.30 10.46 -33.95
N CYS A 13 22.01 10.16 -33.77
CA CYS A 13 21.43 8.86 -34.12
C CYS A 13 21.51 8.56 -35.62
N VAL A 14 21.33 9.56 -36.49
CA VAL A 14 21.46 9.36 -37.94
C VAL A 14 22.91 9.09 -38.33
N ALA A 15 23.88 9.76 -37.68
CA ALA A 15 25.29 9.53 -37.91
C ALA A 15 25.74 8.12 -37.50
N THR A 16 25.26 7.58 -36.38
CA THR A 16 25.61 6.22 -35.93
C THR A 16 25.06 5.15 -36.87
N VAL A 17 23.82 5.29 -37.34
CA VAL A 17 23.22 4.35 -38.30
C VAL A 17 23.96 4.36 -39.64
N LEU A 18 24.33 5.55 -40.14
CA LEU A 18 25.14 5.68 -41.36
C LEU A 18 26.51 5.00 -41.22
N THR A 19 27.16 5.17 -40.07
CA THR A 19 28.46 4.57 -39.80
C THR A 19 28.39 3.04 -39.78
N GLN A 20 27.35 2.48 -39.16
CA GLN A 20 27.10 1.03 -39.15
C GLN A 20 26.83 0.48 -40.55
N MET A 21 26.03 1.19 -41.35
CA MET A 21 25.74 0.79 -42.73
C MET A 21 27.00 0.82 -43.61
N MET A 22 27.89 1.79 -43.41
CA MET A 22 29.16 1.90 -44.11
C MET A 22 30.14 0.78 -43.73
N LEU A 23 30.18 0.39 -42.44
CA LEU A 23 30.98 -0.73 -41.94
C LEU A 23 30.52 -2.06 -42.55
N VAL A 24 29.22 -2.33 -42.53
CA VAL A 24 28.66 -3.54 -43.14
C VAL A 24 28.91 -3.56 -44.65
N GLY A 25 28.72 -2.41 -45.32
CA GLY A 25 29.05 -2.25 -46.74
C GLY A 25 30.52 -2.53 -47.05
N PHE A 26 31.44 -2.02 -46.22
CA PHE A 26 32.88 -2.27 -46.36
C PHE A 26 33.24 -3.75 -46.18
N PHE A 27 32.64 -4.42 -45.19
CA PHE A 27 32.86 -5.86 -44.97
C PHE A 27 32.28 -6.73 -46.10
N LEU A 28 31.16 -6.32 -46.70
CA LEU A 28 30.60 -6.99 -47.88
C LEU A 28 31.49 -6.79 -49.11
N PHE A 29 31.98 -5.57 -49.35
CA PHE A 29 32.84 -5.27 -50.51
C PHE A 29 34.21 -5.95 -50.43
N ARG A 30 34.74 -6.18 -49.22
CA ARG A 30 36.00 -6.89 -48.99
C ARG A 30 35.87 -8.42 -49.09
N GLY A 31 34.67 -8.95 -49.30
CA GLY A 31 34.44 -10.37 -49.60
C GLY A 31 34.72 -11.33 -48.43
N THR A 32 34.77 -10.85 -47.19
CA THR A 32 35.07 -11.68 -46.00
C THR A 32 33.85 -12.41 -45.42
N ILE A 33 32.65 -12.13 -45.94
CA ILE A 33 31.42 -12.82 -45.56
C ILE A 33 31.20 -13.95 -46.58
N ASN A 34 31.91 -15.05 -46.39
CA ASN A 34 31.60 -16.31 -47.05
C ASN A 34 30.73 -17.16 -46.10
N GLY A 35 29.93 -18.09 -46.62
CA GLY A 35 28.94 -18.86 -45.82
C GLY A 35 29.52 -19.57 -44.58
N ASN A 36 30.82 -19.84 -44.56
CA ASN A 36 31.55 -20.42 -43.43
C ASN A 36 31.78 -19.47 -42.24
N THR A 37 31.68 -18.15 -42.43
CA THR A 37 31.81 -17.18 -41.32
C THR A 37 30.50 -17.06 -40.54
N GLY A 38 29.35 -17.20 -41.22
CA GLY A 38 28.02 -17.18 -40.59
C GLY A 38 27.80 -18.37 -39.65
N THR A 39 28.17 -19.57 -40.07
CA THR A 39 28.12 -20.78 -39.22
C THR A 39 29.08 -20.70 -38.03
N LYS A 40 30.27 -20.11 -38.19
CA LYS A 40 31.21 -19.89 -37.08
C LYS A 40 30.68 -18.92 -36.04
N VAL A 41 30.01 -17.85 -36.46
CA VAL A 41 29.41 -16.87 -35.54
C VAL A 41 28.20 -17.47 -34.80
N VAL A 42 27.36 -18.27 -35.48
CA VAL A 42 26.23 -18.97 -34.85
C VAL A 42 26.70 -20.07 -33.89
N ALA A 43 27.80 -20.77 -34.21
CA ALA A 43 28.40 -21.76 -33.32
C ALA A 43 29.05 -21.12 -32.08
N LEU A 44 29.74 -19.97 -32.25
CA LEU A 44 30.34 -19.22 -31.14
C LEU A 44 29.27 -18.66 -30.18
N LEU A 45 28.14 -18.19 -30.72
CA LEU A 45 27.01 -17.70 -29.92
C LEU A 45 26.29 -18.83 -29.14
N ASN A 46 26.34 -20.06 -29.63
CA ASN A 46 25.86 -21.25 -28.92
C ASN A 46 26.94 -21.88 -28.01
N GLY A 47 28.11 -21.23 -27.86
CA GLY A 47 29.18 -21.66 -26.94
C GLY A 47 30.00 -22.86 -27.43
N ILE A 48 29.84 -23.28 -28.68
CA ILE A 48 30.58 -24.42 -29.25
C ILE A 48 31.70 -23.87 -30.13
N ASP A 49 32.91 -23.82 -29.56
CA ASP A 49 34.14 -23.54 -30.31
C ASP A 49 34.52 -24.79 -31.14
N ILE A 50 34.01 -24.87 -32.37
CA ILE A 50 34.41 -25.89 -33.35
C ILE A 50 35.64 -25.36 -34.10
N THR A 51 36.73 -25.19 -33.38
CA THR A 51 38.07 -25.23 -33.98
C THR A 51 38.42 -26.72 -34.14
N GLY A 52 38.80 -27.15 -35.35
CA GLY A 52 38.98 -28.57 -35.72
C GLY A 52 39.90 -29.38 -34.79
N ASN A 53 40.72 -28.72 -33.97
CA ASN A 53 41.56 -29.35 -32.95
C ASN A 53 40.77 -29.99 -31.80
N ARG A 54 39.59 -29.48 -31.43
CA ARG A 54 38.81 -29.99 -30.28
C ARG A 54 38.09 -31.30 -30.61
N LEU A 55 37.62 -31.45 -31.85
CA LEU A 55 36.94 -32.67 -32.31
C LEU A 55 37.91 -33.87 -32.36
N GLN A 56 39.15 -33.62 -32.79
CA GLN A 56 40.20 -34.64 -32.82
C GLN A 56 40.67 -35.03 -31.42
N GLN A 57 40.70 -34.08 -30.48
CA GLN A 57 41.00 -34.33 -29.08
C GLN A 57 39.93 -35.17 -28.38
N ILE A 58 38.64 -34.92 -28.67
CA ILE A 58 37.53 -35.72 -28.12
C ILE A 58 37.57 -37.17 -28.65
N LEU A 59 37.86 -37.36 -29.94
CA LEU A 59 37.97 -38.70 -30.54
C LEU A 59 39.13 -39.51 -29.95
N GLN A 60 40.30 -38.89 -29.73
CA GLN A 60 41.43 -39.56 -29.07
C GLN A 60 41.15 -39.88 -27.60
N GLN A 61 40.42 -39.02 -26.89
CA GLN A 61 40.06 -39.25 -25.49
C GLN A 61 38.96 -40.32 -25.32
N SER A 62 38.23 -40.65 -26.39
CA SER A 62 37.18 -41.67 -26.39
C SER A 62 37.72 -43.11 -26.50
N GLU A 63 38.96 -43.27 -26.99
CA GLU A 63 39.59 -44.58 -27.24
C GLU A 63 40.13 -45.23 -25.95
N ASP A 64 40.26 -44.45 -24.88
CA ASP A 64 40.92 -44.82 -23.61
C ASP A 64 39.95 -44.85 -22.41
N ILE A 65 38.65 -45.07 -22.67
CA ILE A 65 37.63 -45.16 -21.62
C ILE A 65 37.55 -46.61 -21.12
N GLU A 66 38.11 -46.87 -19.93
CA GLU A 66 37.88 -48.12 -19.19
C GLU A 66 36.36 -48.33 -19.01
N GLN A 67 35.85 -49.48 -19.48
CA GLN A 67 34.44 -49.82 -19.29
C GLN A 67 34.25 -50.27 -17.84
N PRO A 68 33.32 -49.64 -17.09
CA PRO A 68 33.12 -49.94 -15.68
C PRO A 68 32.62 -51.37 -15.49
N ASP A 69 33.10 -52.03 -14.44
CA ASP A 69 32.64 -53.38 -14.07
C ASP A 69 31.20 -53.33 -13.52
N PHE A 70 30.47 -54.43 -13.61
CA PHE A 70 29.07 -54.51 -13.19
C PHE A 70 28.88 -54.14 -11.71
N GLU A 71 29.82 -54.55 -10.85
CA GLU A 71 29.82 -54.25 -9.42
C GLU A 71 29.95 -52.73 -9.16
N GLU A 72 30.78 -52.03 -9.93
CA GLU A 72 30.98 -50.58 -9.82
C GLU A 72 29.71 -49.81 -10.21
N ILE A 73 29.03 -50.25 -11.28
CA ILE A 73 27.75 -49.66 -11.70
C ILE A 73 26.68 -49.87 -10.61
N LEU A 74 26.62 -51.06 -10.01
CA LEU A 74 25.67 -51.38 -8.97
C LEU A 74 25.92 -50.54 -7.71
N GLN A 75 27.19 -50.38 -7.31
CA GLN A 75 27.58 -49.56 -6.18
C GLN A 75 27.27 -48.07 -6.42
N ALA A 76 27.56 -47.56 -7.62
CA ALA A 76 27.24 -46.18 -8.01
C ALA A 76 25.73 -45.90 -7.93
N ARG A 77 24.89 -46.79 -8.47
CA ARG A 77 23.42 -46.67 -8.38
C ARG A 77 22.90 -46.71 -6.95
N LYS A 78 23.51 -47.54 -6.09
CA LYS A 78 23.12 -47.61 -4.68
C LYS A 78 23.44 -46.32 -3.93
N MET A 79 24.61 -45.72 -4.21
CA MET A 79 25.01 -44.43 -3.63
C MET A 79 24.11 -43.30 -4.12
N GLU A 80 23.81 -43.26 -5.42
CA GLU A 80 22.89 -42.28 -6.01
C GLU A 80 21.48 -42.38 -5.42
N SER A 81 20.96 -43.60 -5.26
CA SER A 81 19.65 -43.83 -4.61
C SER A 81 19.64 -43.32 -3.17
N LEU A 82 20.72 -43.58 -2.41
CA LEU A 82 20.83 -43.11 -1.03
C LEU A 82 20.90 -41.58 -0.96
N GLU A 83 21.66 -40.95 -1.86
CA GLU A 83 21.75 -39.49 -1.96
C GLU A 83 20.39 -38.86 -2.29
N MET A 84 19.67 -39.44 -3.25
CA MET A 84 18.33 -39.02 -3.63
C MET A 84 17.36 -39.13 -2.44
N ASP A 85 17.40 -40.24 -1.68
CA ASP A 85 16.56 -40.43 -0.50
C ASP A 85 16.88 -39.40 0.60
N MET A 86 18.16 -39.12 0.84
CA MET A 86 18.58 -38.08 1.80
C MET A 86 18.09 -36.71 1.37
N ARG A 87 18.21 -36.37 0.08
CA ARG A 87 17.72 -35.11 -0.47
C ARG A 87 16.20 -35.00 -0.33
N LEU A 88 15.44 -36.03 -0.67
CA LEU A 88 13.98 -36.05 -0.52
C LEU A 88 13.56 -35.87 0.94
N ARG A 89 14.24 -36.52 1.90
CA ARG A 89 13.99 -36.33 3.33
C ARG A 89 14.24 -34.89 3.76
N SER A 90 15.40 -34.33 3.42
CA SER A 90 15.71 -32.94 3.76
C SER A 90 14.71 -31.95 3.16
N GLN A 91 14.25 -32.17 1.93
CA GLN A 91 13.26 -31.31 1.28
C GLN A 91 11.89 -31.39 1.99
N ASN A 92 11.47 -32.58 2.40
CA ASN A 92 10.24 -32.75 3.16
C ASN A 92 10.33 -32.09 4.53
N GLU A 93 11.46 -32.25 5.24
CA GLU A 93 11.71 -31.59 6.53
C GLU A 93 11.65 -30.06 6.40
N TYR A 94 12.32 -29.47 5.39
CA TYR A 94 12.25 -28.03 5.15
C TYR A 94 10.84 -27.55 4.78
N ARG A 95 10.10 -28.33 3.99
CA ARG A 95 8.72 -28.00 3.63
C ARG A 95 7.82 -27.98 4.87
N ASP A 96 7.99 -28.97 5.73
CA ASP A 96 7.19 -29.09 6.96
C ASP A 96 7.55 -27.97 7.95
N GLU A 97 8.83 -27.64 8.10
CA GLU A 97 9.29 -26.48 8.90
C GLU A 97 8.73 -25.15 8.36
N LEU A 98 8.76 -24.95 7.03
CA LEU A 98 8.21 -23.76 6.39
C LEU A 98 6.71 -23.63 6.67
N SER A 99 5.97 -24.74 6.55
CA SER A 99 4.55 -24.80 6.84
C SER A 99 4.24 -24.42 8.29
N THR A 100 5.02 -24.94 9.25
CA THR A 100 4.88 -24.57 10.66
C THR A 100 5.17 -23.09 10.90
N LYS A 101 6.22 -22.55 10.29
CA LYS A 101 6.56 -21.11 10.40
C LYS A 101 5.49 -20.22 9.79
N GLU A 102 4.95 -20.61 8.64
CA GLU A 102 3.86 -19.87 7.98
C GLU A 102 2.59 -19.88 8.83
N ALA A 103 2.23 -21.03 9.41
CA ALA A 103 1.09 -21.13 10.33
C ALA A 103 1.26 -20.22 11.54
N ALA A 104 2.45 -20.22 12.17
CA ALA A 104 2.75 -19.35 13.31
C ALA A 104 2.68 -17.86 12.96
N LEU A 105 3.23 -17.46 11.80
CA LEU A 105 3.16 -16.08 11.32
C LEU A 105 1.73 -15.63 11.06
N ARG A 106 0.89 -16.50 10.47
CA ARG A 106 -0.52 -16.20 10.24
C ARG A 106 -1.28 -16.03 11.55
N GLU A 107 -0.99 -16.86 12.55
CA GLU A 107 -1.59 -16.71 13.88
C GLU A 107 -1.17 -15.40 14.56
N GLU A 108 0.12 -15.06 14.51
CA GLU A 108 0.64 -13.80 15.06
C GLU A 108 0.03 -12.57 14.37
N GLN A 109 -0.11 -12.62 13.03
CA GLN A 109 -0.77 -11.57 12.26
C GLN A 109 -2.23 -11.42 12.66
N ALA A 110 -2.98 -12.52 12.77
CA ALA A 110 -4.38 -12.49 13.18
C ALA A 110 -4.55 -11.88 14.58
N PHE A 111 -3.70 -12.28 15.53
CA PHE A 111 -3.69 -11.72 16.88
C PHE A 111 -3.33 -10.22 16.91
N PHE A 112 -2.36 -9.81 16.09
CA PHE A 112 -1.98 -8.40 15.97
C PHE A 112 -3.13 -7.56 15.41
N ASP A 113 -3.79 -8.04 14.35
CA ASP A 113 -4.92 -7.35 13.73
C ASP A 113 -6.09 -7.22 14.70
N GLU A 114 -6.45 -8.29 15.42
CA GLU A 114 -7.48 -8.26 16.46
C GLU A 114 -7.14 -7.21 17.54
N ARG A 115 -5.89 -7.18 18.03
CA ARG A 115 -5.46 -6.20 19.02
C ARG A 115 -5.51 -4.78 18.50
N ARG A 116 -5.14 -4.55 17.24
CA ARG A 116 -5.19 -3.24 16.59
C ARG A 116 -6.63 -2.75 16.47
N GLU A 117 -7.55 -3.62 16.07
CA GLU A 117 -8.98 -3.31 16.00
C GLU A 117 -9.54 -2.98 17.38
N ALA A 118 -9.28 -3.83 18.38
CA ALA A 118 -9.71 -3.60 19.76
C ALA A 118 -9.12 -2.30 20.34
N PHE A 119 -7.86 -1.97 20.03
CA PHE A 119 -7.24 -0.72 20.44
C PHE A 119 -7.91 0.49 19.78
N THR A 120 -8.16 0.41 18.47
CA THR A 120 -8.82 1.48 17.71
C THR A 120 -10.24 1.72 18.22
N GLU A 121 -10.98 0.65 18.52
CA GLU A 121 -12.32 0.75 19.10
C GLU A 121 -12.28 1.40 20.49
N LYS A 122 -11.33 0.99 21.34
CA LYS A 122 -11.12 1.61 22.66
C LYS A 122 -10.78 3.09 22.53
N LEU A 123 -9.89 3.47 21.61
CA LEU A 123 -9.52 4.85 21.37
C LEU A 123 -10.75 5.67 20.95
N LYS A 124 -11.54 5.16 20.00
CA LYS A 124 -12.79 5.80 19.57
C LYS A 124 -13.77 5.98 20.72
N LYS A 125 -13.96 4.96 21.56
CA LYS A 125 -14.81 5.04 22.76
C LYS A 125 -14.30 6.06 23.77
N MET A 126 -12.98 6.14 23.98
CA MET A 126 -12.39 7.15 24.88
C MET A 126 -12.57 8.56 24.33
N GLU A 127 -12.35 8.77 23.03
CA GLU A 127 -12.57 10.06 22.38
C GLU A 127 -14.03 10.50 22.47
N GLN A 128 -14.97 9.59 22.14
CA GLN A 128 -16.40 9.85 22.29
C GLN A 128 -16.76 10.19 23.73
N GLY A 129 -16.33 9.37 24.70
CA GLY A 129 -16.59 9.62 26.11
C GLY A 129 -15.96 10.91 26.64
N ALA A 130 -14.79 11.31 26.13
CA ALA A 130 -14.16 12.59 26.48
C ALA A 130 -14.92 13.78 25.91
N ARG A 131 -15.40 13.68 24.66
CA ARG A 131 -16.25 14.70 24.03
C ARG A 131 -17.58 14.84 24.77
N ASP A 132 -18.24 13.74 25.08
CA ASP A 132 -19.52 13.74 25.80
C ASP A 132 -19.38 14.37 27.20
N LYS A 133 -18.30 14.02 27.92
CA LYS A 133 -17.97 14.67 29.20
C LYS A 133 -17.68 16.16 29.05
N GLY A 134 -16.94 16.54 28.01
CA GLY A 134 -16.66 17.95 27.71
C GLY A 134 -17.93 18.75 27.47
N VAL A 135 -18.85 18.23 26.66
CA VAL A 135 -20.16 18.85 26.41
C VAL A 135 -20.99 18.97 27.69
N GLN A 136 -21.04 17.91 28.51
CA GLN A 136 -21.72 17.95 29.81
C GLN A 136 -21.13 19.00 30.76
N GLU A 137 -19.81 19.16 30.76
CA GLU A 137 -19.15 20.14 31.62
C GLU A 137 -19.40 21.58 31.13
N VAL A 138 -19.38 21.80 29.81
CA VAL A 138 -19.79 23.08 29.21
C VAL A 138 -21.24 23.40 29.59
N GLN A 139 -22.15 22.44 29.49
CA GLN A 139 -23.55 22.61 29.90
C GLN A 139 -23.69 22.98 31.37
N ARG A 140 -22.97 22.30 32.27
CA ARG A 140 -22.97 22.62 33.71
C ARG A 140 -22.42 24.01 33.98
N THR A 141 -21.32 24.36 33.32
CA THR A 141 -20.70 25.68 33.44
C THR A 141 -21.66 26.77 33.00
N LEU A 142 -22.30 26.62 31.82
CA LEU A 142 -23.28 27.58 31.32
C LEU A 142 -24.51 27.69 32.22
N GLN A 143 -24.95 26.60 32.84
CA GLN A 143 -26.05 26.61 33.81
C GLN A 143 -25.72 27.29 35.14
N ALA A 144 -24.43 27.30 35.50
CA ALA A 144 -23.92 27.94 36.71
C ALA A 144 -23.67 29.45 36.51
N LEU A 145 -23.49 29.90 35.26
CA LEU A 145 -23.38 31.32 34.93
C LEU A 145 -24.73 32.04 35.04
N ASP A 146 -24.66 33.36 35.18
CA ASP A 146 -25.82 34.23 35.08
C ASP A 146 -26.38 34.24 33.64
N ALA A 147 -27.69 34.45 33.51
CA ALA A 147 -28.41 34.30 32.24
C ALA A 147 -27.82 35.14 31.09
N VAL A 148 -27.44 36.38 31.39
CA VAL A 148 -26.83 37.31 30.43
C VAL A 148 -25.48 36.78 29.92
N GLN A 149 -24.63 36.27 30.82
CA GLN A 149 -23.31 35.75 30.45
C GLN A 149 -23.43 34.46 29.65
N ALA A 150 -24.35 33.58 30.05
CA ALA A 150 -24.60 32.34 29.33
C ALA A 150 -25.11 32.62 27.90
N LYS A 151 -26.03 33.59 27.72
CA LYS A 151 -26.44 34.06 26.40
C LYS A 151 -25.25 34.52 25.55
N GLU A 152 -24.38 35.37 26.10
CA GLU A 152 -23.21 35.87 25.36
C GLU A 152 -22.30 34.73 24.90
N GLN A 153 -22.07 33.71 25.74
CA GLN A 153 -21.29 32.55 25.32
C GLN A 153 -21.98 31.74 24.23
N LEU A 154 -23.30 31.53 24.32
CA LEU A 154 -24.06 30.83 23.28
C LEU A 154 -24.02 31.60 21.95
N LEU A 155 -24.09 32.93 21.98
CA LEU A 155 -23.95 33.76 20.79
C LEU A 155 -22.55 33.68 20.18
N ARG A 156 -21.49 33.62 20.99
CA ARG A 156 -20.12 33.40 20.47
C ARG A 156 -19.99 32.05 19.77
N ILE A 157 -20.53 30.98 20.37
CA ILE A 157 -20.53 29.64 19.76
C ILE A 157 -21.36 29.65 18.47
N TYR A 158 -22.49 30.36 18.46
CA TYR A 158 -23.31 30.53 17.25
C TYR A 158 -22.53 31.26 16.14
N ASP A 159 -21.84 32.34 16.48
CA ASP A 159 -21.08 33.17 15.54
C ASP A 159 -19.85 32.44 14.99
N ASP A 160 -19.32 31.46 15.72
CA ASP A 160 -18.29 30.51 15.28
C ASP A 160 -18.85 29.39 14.35
N GLU A 161 -20.04 29.57 13.79
CA GLU A 161 -20.75 28.60 12.92
C GLU A 161 -21.09 27.25 13.59
N ARG A 162 -20.99 27.17 14.92
CA ARG A 162 -21.25 25.94 15.71
C ARG A 162 -22.67 25.89 16.27
N ILE A 163 -23.66 26.26 15.46
CA ILE A 163 -25.07 26.32 15.86
C ILE A 163 -25.62 24.97 16.35
N ASP A 164 -25.17 23.85 15.80
CA ASP A 164 -25.63 22.51 16.22
C ASP A 164 -25.22 22.19 17.66
N GLU A 165 -24.08 22.72 18.11
CA GLU A 165 -23.63 22.62 19.49
C GLU A 165 -24.47 23.49 20.43
N VAL A 166 -24.83 24.70 20.01
CA VAL A 166 -25.75 25.59 20.73
C VAL A 166 -27.10 24.89 20.94
N VAL A 167 -27.63 24.26 19.89
CA VAL A 167 -28.87 23.50 19.93
C VAL A 167 -28.78 22.33 20.94
N ASN A 168 -27.72 21.52 20.86
CA ASN A 168 -27.49 20.39 21.77
C ASN A 168 -27.37 20.84 23.23
N ILE A 169 -26.63 21.92 23.49
CA ILE A 169 -26.49 22.50 24.83
C ILE A 169 -27.87 22.90 25.35
N ILE A 170 -28.61 23.73 24.61
CA ILE A 170 -29.92 24.25 25.02
C ILE A 170 -30.91 23.11 25.27
N GLN A 171 -30.98 22.10 24.40
CA GLN A 171 -31.90 20.96 24.53
C GLN A 171 -31.66 20.13 25.80
N ALA A 172 -30.41 20.04 26.26
CA ALA A 172 -30.05 19.29 27.46
C ALA A 172 -30.15 20.11 28.77
N MET A 173 -30.33 21.44 28.68
CA MET A 173 -30.47 22.29 29.86
C MET A 173 -31.82 22.09 30.57
N ALA A 174 -31.83 22.26 31.89
CA ALA A 174 -33.05 22.31 32.70
C ALA A 174 -33.99 23.44 32.21
N ILE A 175 -35.30 23.19 32.22
CA ILE A 175 -36.31 24.09 31.64
C ILE A 175 -36.25 25.49 32.23
N GLU A 176 -36.03 25.60 33.54
CA GLU A 176 -35.95 26.88 34.25
C GLU A 176 -34.76 27.72 33.76
N LYS A 177 -33.55 27.16 33.80
CA LYS A 177 -32.33 27.82 33.31
C LYS A 177 -32.40 28.15 31.82
N ARG A 178 -32.99 27.24 31.03
CA ARG A 178 -33.24 27.50 29.61
C ARG A 178 -34.12 28.72 29.43
N LYS A 179 -35.28 28.77 30.12
CA LYS A 179 -36.20 29.90 30.06
C LYS A 179 -35.51 31.22 30.40
N ASP A 180 -34.73 31.24 31.48
CA ASP A 180 -34.05 32.45 31.95
C ASP A 180 -33.05 32.95 30.90
N ILE A 181 -32.22 32.07 30.33
CA ILE A 181 -31.24 32.44 29.30
C ILE A 181 -31.92 32.89 28.01
N LEU A 182 -32.95 32.19 27.55
CA LEU A 182 -33.64 32.53 26.31
C LEU A 182 -34.38 33.88 26.42
N ALA A 183 -34.79 34.28 27.62
CA ALA A 183 -35.42 35.59 27.86
C ALA A 183 -34.45 36.77 27.65
N GLU A 184 -33.13 36.55 27.76
CA GLU A 184 -32.10 37.58 27.61
C GLU A 184 -31.78 37.92 26.13
N PHE A 185 -32.32 37.16 25.17
CA PHE A 185 -32.22 37.46 23.73
C PHE A 185 -33.20 38.59 23.35
N ALA A 186 -32.86 39.82 23.76
CA ALA A 186 -33.76 40.96 23.70
C ALA A 186 -33.65 41.80 22.41
N THR A 187 -32.49 41.80 21.74
CA THR A 187 -32.30 42.63 20.54
C THR A 187 -32.91 41.96 19.29
N PRO A 188 -33.34 42.74 18.27
CA PRO A 188 -33.92 42.16 17.05
C PRO A 188 -32.99 41.16 16.35
N ALA A 189 -31.69 41.47 16.28
CA ALA A 189 -30.69 40.58 15.68
C ALA A 189 -30.48 39.29 16.48
N GLU A 190 -30.56 39.35 17.81
CA GLU A 190 -30.52 38.15 18.67
C GLU A 190 -31.78 37.31 18.54
N ALA A 191 -32.95 37.96 18.40
CA ALA A 191 -34.24 37.27 18.23
C ALA A 191 -34.28 36.42 16.96
N ASP A 192 -33.69 36.90 15.85
CA ASP A 192 -33.56 36.13 14.61
C ASP A 192 -32.69 34.88 14.82
N LYS A 193 -31.56 35.02 15.52
CA LYS A 193 -30.69 33.88 15.87
C LYS A 193 -31.41 32.88 16.77
N LEU A 194 -32.16 33.37 17.76
CA LEU A 194 -32.98 32.54 18.63
C LEU A 194 -34.06 31.78 17.84
N ALA A 195 -34.75 32.45 16.90
CA ALA A 195 -35.75 31.81 16.07
C ALA A 195 -35.16 30.65 15.25
N GLU A 196 -33.96 30.83 14.70
CA GLU A 196 -33.25 29.77 13.98
C GLU A 196 -32.86 28.59 14.90
N ILE A 197 -32.35 28.88 16.11
CA ILE A 197 -32.05 27.86 17.11
C ILE A 197 -33.32 27.05 17.46
N LEU A 198 -34.44 27.73 17.72
CA LEU A 198 -35.71 27.09 18.06
C LEU A 198 -36.29 26.28 16.90
N ARG A 199 -36.16 26.78 15.66
CA ARG A 199 -36.57 26.06 14.44
C ARG A 199 -35.81 24.73 14.33
N ARG A 200 -34.48 24.75 14.48
CA ARG A 200 -33.65 23.54 14.45
C ARG A 200 -34.00 22.56 15.56
N ILE A 201 -34.27 23.05 16.77
CA ILE A 201 -34.76 22.22 17.87
C ILE A 201 -36.06 21.52 17.48
N GLY A 202 -37.01 22.25 16.89
CA GLY A 202 -38.30 21.70 16.44
C GLY A 202 -38.18 20.68 15.31
N GLU A 203 -37.20 20.85 14.42
CA GLU A 203 -36.87 19.92 13.33
C GLU A 203 -36.05 18.70 13.78
N GLY A 204 -35.66 18.63 15.06
CA GLY A 204 -34.88 17.53 15.62
C GLY A 204 -33.39 17.54 15.24
N TYR A 205 -32.87 18.67 14.74
CA TYR A 205 -31.44 18.83 14.52
C TYR A 205 -30.69 18.92 15.87
N PRO A 206 -29.40 18.52 15.91
CA PRO A 206 -28.64 17.85 14.85
C PRO A 206 -28.86 16.33 14.77
N THR A 207 -29.63 15.74 15.69
CA THR A 207 -29.87 14.29 15.75
C THR A 207 -30.41 13.73 14.44
N THR A 208 -31.38 14.39 13.81
CA THR A 208 -31.94 13.98 12.51
C THR A 208 -30.92 14.04 11.37
N ALA A 209 -30.04 15.04 11.37
CA ALA A 209 -28.95 15.15 10.38
C ALA A 209 -27.96 13.98 10.51
N LEU A 210 -27.57 13.64 11.74
CA LEU A 210 -26.67 12.51 12.01
C LEU A 210 -27.30 11.17 11.62
N ILE A 211 -28.60 10.98 11.89
CA ILE A 211 -29.34 9.77 11.49
C ILE A 211 -29.42 9.66 9.97
N ASN A 212 -29.73 10.74 9.25
CA ASN A 212 -29.79 10.74 7.79
C ASN A 212 -28.41 10.47 7.17
N GLN A 213 -27.33 10.99 7.75
CA GLN A 213 -25.96 10.75 7.30
C GLN A 213 -25.50 9.31 7.54
N ALA A 214 -25.89 8.70 8.67
CA ALA A 214 -25.54 7.31 8.99
C ALA A 214 -26.44 6.27 8.30
N GLY A 215 -27.69 6.63 8.02
CA GLY A 215 -28.69 5.78 7.37
C GLY A 215 -28.60 5.71 5.84
N GLY A 216 -27.72 6.51 5.23
CA GLY A 216 -27.52 6.55 3.78
C GLY A 216 -28.43 7.56 3.10
N GLY A 217 -27.81 8.62 2.58
CA GLY A 217 -28.25 9.25 1.34
C GLY A 217 -27.62 8.55 0.15
#